data_AF-A0A9R0YA76-F1
#
_entry.id   AF-A0A9R0YA76-F1
#
_cell.length_a   1.000
_cell.length_b   1.000
_cell.length_c   1.000
_cell.angle_alpha   90.00
_cell.angle_beta   90.00
_cell.angle_gamma   90.00
#
_symmetry.space_group_name_H-M   'P 1'
#
loop_
_entity.id
_entity.type
_entity.pdbx_description
1 polymer ?
#
loop_
_entity_poly.entity_id
_entity_poly.type
_entity_poly.pdbx_seq_one_letter_code
_entity_poly.pdbx_strand_id
1 'polypeptide(L)'
;MAKLAAILTLIALLGCMARTCQAEYGNPTPVPSVPSITSPPPPYTPTTPSPPPPYTPSTPSPPPPTPATPSPPPPYTPTTPSPPPPTPTTPSPPPPYTPSTPSPPPPAPATPTPPPPYTPSTPIKGLAVDYYKKSCPRAEDIVREVVRDASAGIKAGLIRLFFHDCFVRGCDASVLLDQVDPNSPPEKLGVPNLSLRGFEVIDAAKARIEKECGSDVVSCADVLAFAGRDATYFLSNKKVYFNMTAGRYDGLVSFMNETLPNLPPPFGTVDQLKANFASKGLTADEMVTLSGAHTVGISHCSSFNSSFSDRLNPSTSDMDPTLMSSLREQCKSDNGTDNTVVQDIETPNKVDNKYYKNVLSHKVLFDSDAALMTADDTSAAVRANAKDNDVWEEKFKEAMVRMGAIEVKTRDDFFNGAAVEIRRNCRIVNSY
;
A
#
# COMPACT_ATOMS: atom_id res chain seq x y z
N MET A 1 10.77 -6.94 23.24
CA MET A 1 11.58 -6.55 22.07
C MET A 1 12.51 -7.67 21.61
N ALA A 2 13.51 -8.12 22.39
CA ALA A 2 14.45 -9.18 21.96
C ALA A 2 13.85 -10.60 21.79
N LYS A 3 12.72 -10.92 22.44
CA LYS A 3 12.02 -12.21 22.29
C LYS A 3 11.08 -12.29 21.09
N LEU A 4 10.76 -11.17 20.45
CA LEU A 4 9.88 -11.14 19.26
C LEU A 4 10.68 -11.39 17.97
N ALA A 5 11.95 -10.95 17.93
CA ALA A 5 12.85 -11.19 16.81
C ALA A 5 13.23 -12.68 16.66
N ALA A 6 13.38 -13.41 17.76
CA ALA A 6 13.75 -14.84 17.73
C ALA A 6 12.62 -15.78 17.26
N ILE A 7 11.36 -15.34 17.36
CA ILE A 7 10.19 -16.16 16.94
C ILE A 7 9.89 -15.96 15.45
N LEU A 8 10.15 -14.77 14.89
CA LEU A 8 9.99 -14.55 13.44
C LEU A 8 11.07 -15.25 12.60
N THR A 9 12.29 -15.43 13.10
CA THR A 9 13.34 -16.16 12.37
C THR A 9 13.05 -17.66 12.27
N LEU A 10 12.28 -18.22 13.22
CA LEU A 10 11.95 -19.65 13.22
C LEU A 10 10.85 -20.00 12.19
N ILE A 11 9.95 -19.07 11.87
CA ILE A 11 8.89 -19.29 10.88
C ILE A 11 9.45 -19.22 9.44
N ALA A 12 10.50 -18.45 9.20
CA ALA A 12 11.16 -18.37 7.89
C ALA A 12 12.00 -19.63 7.53
N LEU A 13 12.41 -20.43 8.50
CA LEU A 13 13.26 -21.62 8.29
C LEU A 13 12.48 -22.93 8.09
N LEU A 14 11.19 -22.97 8.43
CA LEU A 14 10.33 -24.17 8.25
C LEU A 14 9.54 -24.19 6.94
N GLY A 15 9.58 -23.11 6.14
CA GLY A 15 8.84 -23.00 4.87
C GLY A 15 9.56 -23.56 3.64
N CYS A 16 10.77 -24.10 3.76
CA CYS A 16 11.62 -24.48 2.62
C CYS A 16 12.00 -25.96 2.61
N MET A 17 11.05 -26.88 2.86
CA MET A 17 11.20 -28.29 2.50
C MET A 17 9.84 -28.94 2.25
N ALA A 18 9.28 -28.75 1.05
CA ALA A 18 8.38 -29.70 0.39
C ALA A 18 7.96 -29.16 -0.99
N ARG A 19 8.73 -29.48 -2.03
CA ARG A 19 8.22 -29.46 -3.42
C ARG A 19 8.72 -30.70 -4.14
N THR A 20 7.87 -31.72 -4.17
CA THR A 20 7.86 -32.74 -5.22
C THR A 20 6.56 -32.56 -5.99
N CYS A 21 6.68 -32.06 -7.22
CA CYS A 21 5.59 -31.96 -8.17
C CYS A 21 5.31 -33.33 -8.80
N GLN A 22 4.09 -33.84 -8.70
CA GLN A 22 3.47 -34.64 -9.76
C GLN A 22 1.98 -34.29 -9.82
N ALA A 23 1.57 -33.67 -10.92
CA ALA A 23 0.17 -33.53 -11.30
C ALA A 23 0.04 -34.10 -12.71
N GLU A 24 -0.68 -35.23 -12.81
CA GLU A 24 -1.19 -35.77 -14.06
C GLU A 24 -2.23 -34.80 -14.63
N TYR A 25 -2.04 -34.36 -15.87
CA TYR A 25 -3.06 -33.63 -16.63
C TYR A 25 -3.67 -34.55 -17.67
N GLY A 26 -5.00 -34.66 -17.59
CA GLY A 26 -5.85 -35.29 -18.59
C GLY A 26 -5.83 -34.55 -19.93
N ASN A 27 -5.79 -35.40 -20.96
CA ASN A 27 -5.94 -35.22 -22.39
C ASN A 27 -6.84 -34.04 -22.89
N PRO A 28 -6.36 -33.21 -23.83
CA PRO A 28 -7.22 -32.42 -24.71
C PRO A 28 -7.31 -33.00 -26.15
N THR A 29 -8.48 -32.83 -26.74
CA THR A 29 -8.91 -33.20 -28.11
C THR A 29 -8.12 -32.53 -29.25
N PRO A 30 -8.16 -33.08 -30.49
CA PRO A 30 -7.16 -32.83 -31.52
C PRO A 30 -7.47 -31.63 -32.45
N VAL A 31 -6.42 -30.94 -32.89
CA VAL A 31 -6.42 -29.88 -33.92
C VAL A 31 -5.40 -30.30 -35.02
N PRO A 32 -5.66 -30.01 -36.32
CA PRO A 32 -5.12 -30.81 -37.42
C PRO A 32 -3.68 -30.47 -37.85
N SER A 33 -3.13 -31.44 -38.58
CA SER A 33 -1.75 -31.65 -39.03
C SER A 33 -1.21 -30.61 -40.03
N VAL A 34 0.06 -30.23 -39.85
CA VAL A 34 0.90 -29.49 -40.80
C VAL A 34 2.22 -30.28 -41.02
N PRO A 35 2.81 -30.29 -42.23
CA PRO A 35 3.73 -31.34 -42.67
C PRO A 35 5.15 -31.27 -42.08
N SER A 36 5.71 -32.46 -41.88
CA SER A 36 7.05 -32.76 -41.37
C SER A 36 8.20 -32.19 -42.20
N ILE A 37 9.16 -31.56 -41.53
CA ILE A 37 10.49 -31.29 -42.06
C ILE A 37 11.48 -32.23 -41.35
N THR A 38 12.07 -33.13 -42.12
CA THR A 38 13.00 -34.17 -41.70
C THR A 38 14.42 -33.63 -41.56
N SER A 39 15.00 -33.70 -40.36
CA SER A 39 16.44 -33.92 -40.12
C SER A 39 16.69 -34.24 -38.62
N PRO A 40 17.38 -35.34 -38.28
CA PRO A 40 17.70 -35.67 -36.89
C PRO A 40 18.88 -34.85 -36.36
N PRO A 41 18.88 -34.42 -35.08
CA PRO A 41 20.04 -33.82 -34.44
C PRO A 41 21.12 -34.86 -34.10
N PRO A 42 22.41 -34.47 -34.03
CA PRO A 42 23.52 -35.37 -33.71
C PRO A 42 23.47 -35.88 -32.26
N PRO A 43 24.09 -37.04 -31.98
CA PRO A 43 24.03 -37.69 -30.67
C PRO A 43 24.83 -36.92 -29.61
N TYR A 44 24.23 -36.78 -28.43
CA TYR A 44 24.86 -36.23 -27.23
C TYR A 44 25.89 -37.21 -26.66
N THR A 45 27.14 -36.76 -26.50
CA THR A 45 28.15 -37.42 -25.68
C THR A 45 27.97 -37.05 -24.21
N PRO A 46 27.85 -38.00 -23.28
CA PRO A 46 27.76 -37.69 -21.86
C PRO A 46 29.15 -37.33 -21.31
N THR A 47 29.31 -36.12 -20.80
CA THR A 47 30.49 -35.73 -20.00
C THR A 47 30.32 -36.20 -18.56
N THR A 48 31.29 -36.99 -18.09
CA THR A 48 31.43 -37.49 -16.72
C THR A 48 31.57 -36.33 -15.72
N PRO A 49 30.83 -36.30 -14.60
CA PRO A 49 31.02 -35.28 -13.57
C PRO A 49 32.37 -35.45 -12.86
N SER A 50 33.09 -34.35 -12.67
CA SER A 50 34.31 -34.32 -11.84
C SER A 50 33.95 -34.59 -10.36
N PRO A 51 34.81 -35.31 -9.60
CA PRO A 51 34.58 -35.57 -8.19
C PRO A 51 34.68 -34.28 -7.36
N PRO A 52 33.90 -34.15 -6.27
CA PRO A 52 33.96 -32.99 -5.38
C PRO A 52 35.32 -32.94 -4.64
N PRO A 53 35.80 -31.73 -4.30
CA PRO A 53 37.03 -31.58 -3.53
C PRO A 53 36.90 -32.17 -2.12
N PRO A 54 38.01 -32.61 -1.51
CA PRO A 54 38.01 -33.22 -0.18
C PRO A 54 37.60 -32.21 0.90
N TYR A 55 36.74 -32.67 1.80
CA TYR A 55 36.29 -31.93 2.98
C TYR A 55 37.46 -31.63 3.92
N THR A 56 37.73 -30.34 4.15
CA THR A 56 38.56 -29.86 5.25
C THR A 56 37.70 -29.74 6.53
N PRO A 57 38.09 -30.36 7.66
CA PRO A 57 37.36 -30.19 8.91
C PRO A 57 37.52 -28.76 9.42
N SER A 58 36.41 -28.06 9.59
CA SER A 58 36.36 -26.75 10.24
C SER A 58 36.80 -26.87 11.71
N THR A 59 37.73 -26.02 12.12
CA THR A 59 38.14 -25.83 13.50
C THR A 59 36.95 -25.41 14.37
N PRO A 60 36.80 -25.95 15.60
CA PRO A 60 35.73 -25.56 16.49
C PRO A 60 35.90 -24.10 16.94
N SER A 61 34.83 -23.32 16.81
CA SER A 61 34.76 -21.93 17.29
C SER A 61 35.02 -21.87 18.81
N PRO A 62 35.73 -20.83 19.29
CA PRO A 62 35.94 -20.64 20.72
C PRO A 62 34.62 -20.38 21.46
N PRO A 63 34.51 -20.78 22.74
CA PRO A 63 33.30 -20.58 23.53
C PRO A 63 33.02 -19.08 23.74
N PRO A 64 31.74 -18.69 23.87
CA PRO A 64 31.35 -17.32 24.11
C PRO A 64 31.90 -16.82 25.46
N PRO A 65 32.26 -15.53 25.57
CA PRO A 65 32.76 -14.96 26.81
C PRO A 65 31.68 -14.96 27.90
N THR A 66 32.10 -15.31 29.11
CA THR A 66 31.29 -15.33 30.33
C THR A 66 30.68 -13.94 30.60
N PRO A 67 29.40 -13.83 31.00
CA PRO A 67 28.79 -12.55 31.33
C PRO A 67 29.52 -11.88 32.51
N ALA A 68 29.90 -10.62 32.33
CA ALA A 68 30.48 -9.82 33.40
C ALA A 68 29.45 -9.59 34.52
N THR A 69 29.86 -9.85 35.77
CA THR A 69 29.10 -9.58 36.99
C THR A 69 28.77 -8.08 37.09
N PRO A 70 27.52 -7.67 37.37
CA PRO A 70 27.18 -6.25 37.53
C PRO A 70 27.87 -5.68 38.77
N SER A 71 28.50 -4.50 38.63
CA SER A 71 29.03 -3.74 39.77
C SER A 71 27.90 -3.30 40.70
N PRO A 72 28.12 -3.29 42.03
CA PRO A 72 27.11 -2.83 42.98
C PRO A 72 26.86 -1.31 42.86
N PRO A 73 25.63 -0.84 43.13
CA PRO A 73 25.31 0.57 43.08
C PRO A 73 26.03 1.36 44.19
N PRO A 74 26.31 2.66 43.98
CA PRO A 74 26.94 3.50 44.98
C PRO A 74 26.05 3.71 46.23
N PRO A 75 26.64 4.00 47.39
CA PRO A 75 25.91 4.16 48.64
C PRO A 75 25.04 5.43 48.63
N TYR A 76 23.82 5.30 49.14
CA TYR A 76 22.86 6.37 49.31
C TYR A 76 23.34 7.40 50.34
N THR A 77 23.44 8.67 49.94
CA THR A 77 23.55 9.81 50.84
C THR A 77 22.15 10.23 51.33
N PRO A 78 21.92 10.43 52.64
CA PRO A 78 20.63 10.85 53.16
C PRO A 78 20.43 12.35 52.93
N THR A 79 19.42 12.71 52.13
CA THR A 79 18.93 14.09 52.03
C THR A 79 17.90 14.39 53.13
N THR A 80 18.09 15.56 53.73
CA THR A 80 17.35 16.36 54.72
C THR A 80 15.85 16.09 54.91
N PRO A 81 15.32 16.14 56.17
CA PRO A 81 13.90 15.98 56.44
C PRO A 81 13.04 17.14 55.90
N SER A 82 11.88 16.79 55.37
CA SER A 82 10.85 17.72 54.87
C SER A 82 10.19 18.51 56.02
N PRO A 83 9.76 19.76 55.78
CA PRO A 83 9.06 20.58 56.78
C PRO A 83 7.64 20.06 57.05
N PRO A 84 7.06 20.37 58.22
CA PRO A 84 5.75 19.87 58.63
C PRO A 84 4.59 20.51 57.83
N PRO A 85 3.43 19.84 57.75
CA PRO A 85 2.28 20.35 57.00
C PRO A 85 1.62 21.55 57.71
N PRO A 86 1.01 22.48 56.95
CA PRO A 86 0.34 23.63 57.53
C PRO A 86 -0.98 23.25 58.20
N THR A 87 -1.28 23.96 59.28
CA THR A 87 -2.49 23.81 60.11
C THR A 87 -3.76 24.26 59.35
N PRO A 88 -4.93 23.62 59.56
CA PRO A 88 -6.15 24.00 58.83
C PRO A 88 -6.71 25.33 59.35
N THR A 89 -6.83 26.32 58.48
CA THR A 89 -7.57 27.56 58.77
C THR A 89 -9.05 27.38 58.42
N THR A 90 -9.90 27.81 59.33
CA THR A 90 -11.36 27.80 59.21
C THR A 90 -11.82 28.73 58.07
N PRO A 91 -12.71 28.30 57.16
CA PRO A 91 -13.16 29.15 56.07
C PRO A 91 -14.10 30.26 56.57
N SER A 92 -13.88 31.48 56.09
CA SER A 92 -14.76 32.64 56.29
C SER A 92 -16.09 32.45 55.54
N PRO A 93 -17.21 33.02 56.04
CA PRO A 93 -18.51 32.90 55.39
C PRO A 93 -18.53 33.67 54.05
N PRO A 94 -19.33 33.21 53.06
CA PRO A 94 -19.40 33.85 51.76
C PRO A 94 -20.14 35.21 51.85
N PRO A 95 -19.82 36.16 50.96
CA PRO A 95 -20.53 37.43 50.88
C PRO A 95 -21.98 37.25 50.37
N PRO A 96 -22.88 38.20 50.66
CA PRO A 96 -24.27 38.11 50.24
C PRO A 96 -24.43 38.17 48.72
N TYR A 97 -25.30 37.30 48.21
CA TYR A 97 -25.65 37.19 46.79
C TYR A 97 -26.26 38.51 46.28
N THR A 98 -25.64 39.07 45.26
CA THR A 98 -26.24 40.09 44.40
C THR A 98 -26.89 39.39 43.20
N PRO A 99 -28.13 39.72 42.80
CA PRO A 99 -28.77 39.09 41.65
C PRO A 99 -28.08 39.53 40.36
N SER A 100 -27.42 38.59 39.69
CA SER A 100 -26.87 38.79 38.35
C SER A 100 -28.01 38.88 37.33
N THR A 101 -28.01 39.94 36.52
CA THR A 101 -28.80 40.04 35.29
C THR A 101 -28.62 38.80 34.40
N PRO A 102 -29.68 38.30 33.74
CA PRO A 102 -29.58 37.12 32.90
C PRO A 102 -28.63 37.37 31.72
N SER A 103 -27.61 36.52 31.60
CA SER A 103 -26.73 36.46 30.44
C SER A 103 -27.55 36.13 29.18
N PRO A 104 -27.25 36.75 28.03
CA PRO A 104 -27.89 36.39 26.76
C PRO A 104 -27.59 34.91 26.42
N PRO A 105 -28.51 34.23 25.73
CA PRO A 105 -28.32 32.84 25.34
C PRO A 105 -27.07 32.71 24.44
N PRO A 106 -26.36 31.56 24.51
CA PRO A 106 -25.24 31.30 23.63
C PRO A 106 -25.68 31.38 22.16
N PRO A 107 -24.85 31.92 21.26
CA PRO A 107 -25.19 31.98 19.85
C PRO A 107 -25.46 30.57 19.31
N ALA A 108 -26.47 30.47 18.45
CA ALA A 108 -26.80 29.22 17.76
C ALA A 108 -25.54 28.63 17.08
N PRO A 109 -25.39 27.29 17.03
CA PRO A 109 -24.28 26.66 16.32
C PRO A 109 -24.21 27.22 14.91
N ALA A 110 -23.05 27.76 14.54
CA ALA A 110 -22.81 28.24 13.19
C ALA A 110 -23.11 27.09 12.22
N THR A 111 -23.99 27.33 11.25
CA THR A 111 -24.19 26.41 10.14
C THR A 111 -22.81 26.15 9.52
N PRO A 112 -22.40 24.89 9.32
CA PRO A 112 -21.08 24.60 8.77
C PRO A 112 -20.97 25.30 7.41
N THR A 113 -20.06 26.27 7.33
CA THR A 113 -19.72 26.94 6.09
C THR A 113 -19.27 25.84 5.11
N PRO A 114 -19.80 25.79 3.87
CA PRO A 114 -19.28 24.87 2.88
C PRO A 114 -17.77 25.09 2.75
N PRO A 115 -16.97 24.01 2.60
CA PRO A 115 -15.53 24.16 2.41
C PRO A 115 -15.28 25.11 1.24
N PRO A 116 -14.25 25.97 1.33
CA PRO A 116 -13.93 26.88 0.24
C PRO A 116 -13.78 26.09 -1.06
N PRO A 117 -14.22 26.63 -2.21
CA PRO A 117 -14.01 25.99 -3.50
C PRO A 117 -12.53 25.68 -3.66
N TYR A 118 -12.25 24.41 -3.94
CA TYR A 118 -10.90 23.87 -4.07
C TYR A 118 -10.13 24.70 -5.10
N THR A 119 -9.18 25.50 -4.63
CA THR A 119 -8.21 26.13 -5.52
C THR A 119 -7.36 25.02 -6.14
N PRO A 120 -7.19 24.98 -7.48
CA PRO A 120 -6.27 24.06 -8.12
C PRO A 120 -4.95 24.12 -7.36
N SER A 121 -4.48 22.96 -6.90
CA SER A 121 -3.19 22.82 -6.23
C SER A 121 -2.16 23.65 -6.96
N THR A 122 -1.42 24.49 -6.24
CA THR A 122 -0.21 25.14 -6.73
C THR A 122 0.53 24.14 -7.61
N PRO A 123 0.83 24.46 -8.89
CA PRO A 123 1.52 23.53 -9.77
C PRO A 123 2.75 23.00 -9.06
N ILE A 124 2.83 21.67 -8.85
CA ILE A 124 4.02 21.08 -8.26
C ILE A 124 5.15 21.33 -9.26
N LYS A 125 6.13 22.13 -8.84
CA LYS A 125 7.26 22.51 -9.67
C LYS A 125 7.91 21.24 -10.23
N GLY A 126 8.02 21.14 -11.55
CA GLY A 126 8.61 20.00 -12.24
C GLY A 126 7.62 18.96 -12.77
N LEU A 127 6.34 19.00 -12.37
CA LEU A 127 5.31 18.15 -12.94
C LEU A 127 4.43 18.91 -13.95
N ALA A 128 4.04 18.25 -15.04
CA ALA A 128 3.14 18.82 -16.03
C ALA A 128 2.27 17.74 -16.71
N VAL A 129 1.06 18.12 -17.12
CA VAL A 129 0.30 17.37 -18.12
C VAL A 129 1.03 17.46 -19.46
N ASP A 130 0.92 16.43 -20.31
CA ASP A 130 1.58 16.37 -21.62
C ASP A 130 3.12 16.45 -21.53
N TYR A 131 3.74 16.10 -20.38
CA TYR A 131 5.19 16.24 -20.15
C TYR A 131 6.05 15.60 -21.26
N TYR A 132 5.63 14.43 -21.75
CA TYR A 132 6.35 13.67 -22.78
C TYR A 132 5.92 13.99 -24.22
N LYS A 133 5.05 14.98 -24.45
CA LYS A 133 4.48 15.29 -25.77
C LYS A 133 5.51 15.55 -26.87
N LYS A 134 6.72 16.02 -26.50
CA LYS A 134 7.83 16.24 -27.44
C LYS A 134 8.83 15.09 -27.48
N SER A 135 9.18 14.52 -26.33
CA SER A 135 10.25 13.52 -26.21
C SER A 135 9.79 12.09 -26.46
N CYS A 136 8.55 11.75 -26.08
CA CYS A 136 7.93 10.44 -26.29
C CYS A 136 6.40 10.61 -26.42
N PRO A 137 5.90 11.10 -27.57
CA PRO A 137 4.48 11.44 -27.73
C PRO A 137 3.52 10.25 -27.49
N ARG A 138 4.03 9.01 -27.63
CA ARG A 138 3.27 7.77 -27.43
C ARG A 138 3.37 7.19 -26.02
N ALA A 139 4.10 7.82 -25.08
CA ALA A 139 4.35 7.26 -23.76
C ALA A 139 3.07 6.77 -23.07
N GLU A 140 2.08 7.66 -22.94
CA GLU A 140 0.83 7.36 -22.24
C GLU A 140 -0.03 6.34 -22.98
N ASP A 141 -0.05 6.39 -24.31
CA ASP A 141 -0.80 5.43 -25.14
C ASP A 141 -0.22 4.02 -25.03
N ILE A 142 1.10 3.89 -25.01
CA ILE A 142 1.78 2.61 -24.80
C ILE A 142 1.37 2.00 -23.46
N VAL A 143 1.43 2.78 -22.37
CA VAL A 143 0.99 2.29 -21.05
C VAL A 143 -0.47 1.86 -21.09
N ARG A 144 -1.34 2.68 -21.68
CA ARG A 144 -2.77 2.39 -21.77
C ARG A 144 -3.08 1.12 -22.56
N GLU A 145 -2.36 0.88 -23.65
CA GLU A 145 -2.50 -0.32 -24.46
C GLU A 145 -2.10 -1.58 -23.68
N VAL A 146 -1.00 -1.55 -22.94
CA VAL A 146 -0.56 -2.71 -22.13
C VAL A 146 -1.54 -2.96 -20.98
N VAL A 147 -1.99 -1.90 -20.29
CA VAL A 147 -2.96 -2.03 -19.18
C VAL A 147 -4.32 -2.54 -19.65
N ARG A 148 -4.77 -2.14 -20.85
CA ARG A 148 -6.04 -2.60 -21.44
C ARG A 148 -6.14 -4.12 -21.42
N ASP A 149 -5.05 -4.78 -21.80
CA ASP A 149 -4.99 -6.22 -22.03
C ASP A 149 -4.83 -7.04 -20.73
N ALA A 150 -4.57 -6.37 -19.59
CA ALA A 150 -4.51 -7.00 -18.28
C ALA A 150 -5.89 -7.45 -17.75
N SER A 151 -5.95 -8.44 -16.87
CA SER A 151 -7.22 -8.83 -16.22
C SER A 151 -7.73 -7.75 -15.25
N ALA A 152 -9.01 -7.80 -14.88
CA ALA A 152 -9.58 -6.85 -13.91
C ALA A 152 -8.84 -6.89 -12.55
N GLY A 153 -8.43 -8.08 -12.09
CA GLY A 153 -7.67 -8.25 -10.86
C GLY A 153 -6.26 -7.63 -10.93
N ILE A 154 -5.60 -7.66 -12.10
CA ILE A 154 -4.32 -6.97 -12.30
C ILE A 154 -4.52 -5.46 -12.36
N LYS A 155 -5.58 -4.97 -13.02
CA LYS A 155 -5.92 -3.54 -13.02
C LYS A 155 -6.14 -3.01 -11.58
N ALA A 156 -6.88 -3.73 -10.74
CA ALA A 156 -7.01 -3.38 -9.33
C ALA A 156 -5.64 -3.41 -8.60
N GLY A 157 -4.80 -4.40 -8.92
CA GLY A 157 -3.42 -4.48 -8.44
C GLY A 157 -2.57 -3.26 -8.81
N LEU A 158 -2.74 -2.70 -10.00
CA LEU A 158 -2.01 -1.51 -10.45
C LEU A 158 -2.43 -0.23 -9.72
N ILE A 159 -3.73 -0.07 -9.43
CA ILE A 159 -4.22 1.04 -8.59
C ILE A 159 -3.57 0.95 -7.20
N ARG A 160 -3.54 -0.25 -6.63
CA ARG A 160 -2.88 -0.51 -5.35
C ARG A 160 -1.38 -0.28 -5.41
N LEU A 161 -0.69 -0.76 -6.46
CA LEU A 161 0.75 -0.59 -6.63
C LEU A 161 1.13 0.89 -6.70
N PHE A 162 0.33 1.71 -7.38
CA PHE A 162 0.54 3.16 -7.42
C PHE A 162 0.35 3.83 -6.05
N PHE A 163 -0.69 3.45 -5.30
CA PHE A 163 -0.86 3.91 -3.91
C PHE A 163 0.33 3.53 -3.02
N HIS A 164 0.78 2.27 -3.11
CA HIS A 164 1.90 1.76 -2.31
C HIS A 164 3.22 2.48 -2.60
N ASP A 165 3.50 2.79 -3.88
CA ASP A 165 4.67 3.58 -4.26
C ASP A 165 4.65 4.95 -3.58
N CYS A 166 3.57 5.71 -3.82
CA CYS A 166 3.43 7.07 -3.34
C CYS A 166 3.51 7.21 -1.81
N PHE A 167 3.10 6.20 -1.05
CA PHE A 167 3.04 6.29 0.40
C PHE A 167 4.35 6.00 1.10
N VAL A 168 5.31 5.25 0.53
CA VAL A 168 6.54 4.90 1.28
C VAL A 168 7.60 5.99 1.20
N ARG A 169 8.07 6.36 0.00
CA ARG A 169 9.12 7.38 -0.22
C ARG A 169 8.68 8.54 -1.13
N GLY A 170 7.39 8.61 -1.42
CA GLY A 170 6.84 9.42 -2.50
C GLY A 170 6.68 8.60 -3.78
N CYS A 171 6.05 9.19 -4.80
CA CYS A 171 5.86 8.50 -6.07
C CYS A 171 7.18 8.52 -6.87
N ASP A 172 8.14 7.68 -6.49
CA ASP A 172 9.48 7.60 -7.06
C ASP A 172 9.84 6.19 -7.58
N ALA A 173 8.84 5.30 -7.68
CA ALA A 173 8.99 3.92 -8.12
C ALA A 173 9.97 3.07 -7.28
N SER A 174 10.26 3.46 -6.03
CA SER A 174 11.08 2.65 -5.12
C SER A 174 10.49 1.26 -4.90
N VAL A 175 9.16 1.13 -4.89
CA VAL A 175 8.45 -0.14 -4.73
C VAL A 175 8.76 -1.16 -5.84
N LEU A 176 9.25 -0.70 -6.99
CA LEU A 176 9.54 -1.56 -8.15
C LEU A 176 10.91 -2.24 -8.08
N LEU A 177 11.80 -1.82 -7.20
CA LEU A 177 13.14 -2.40 -7.07
C LEU A 177 13.10 -3.84 -6.54
N ASP A 178 13.88 -4.72 -7.19
CA ASP A 178 14.12 -6.08 -6.73
C ASP A 178 15.30 -6.14 -5.78
N GLN A 179 15.40 -7.25 -5.03
CA GLN A 179 16.49 -7.45 -4.08
C GLN A 179 17.80 -7.70 -4.84
N VAL A 180 18.77 -6.81 -4.66
CA VAL A 180 20.12 -6.97 -5.20
C VAL A 180 21.11 -7.38 -4.11
N ASP A 181 21.03 -6.76 -2.92
CA ASP A 181 21.81 -7.12 -1.74
C ASP A 181 20.95 -7.96 -0.76
N PRO A 182 21.38 -9.19 -0.41
CA PRO A 182 20.74 -10.00 0.63
C PRO A 182 20.54 -9.28 1.97
N ASN A 183 21.39 -8.30 2.31
CA ASN A 183 21.34 -7.54 3.56
C ASN A 183 20.46 -6.28 3.49
N SER A 184 19.99 -5.92 2.30
CA SER A 184 19.13 -4.74 2.08
C SER A 184 17.83 -5.17 1.39
N PRO A 185 16.88 -5.78 2.14
CA PRO A 185 15.62 -6.23 1.56
C PRO A 185 14.78 -5.03 1.10
N PRO A 186 14.27 -5.04 -0.15
CA PRO A 186 13.47 -3.94 -0.68
C PRO A 186 12.04 -3.97 -0.14
N GLU A 187 11.28 -2.92 -0.46
CA GLU A 187 9.87 -2.77 -0.10
C GLU A 187 9.01 -3.96 -0.52
N LYS A 188 9.30 -4.65 -1.62
CA LYS A 188 8.56 -5.84 -2.07
C LYS A 188 8.51 -6.96 -1.02
N LEU A 189 9.51 -7.03 -0.15
CA LEU A 189 9.59 -8.01 0.93
C LEU A 189 8.92 -7.53 2.22
N GLY A 190 8.43 -6.29 2.25
CA GLY A 190 7.65 -5.76 3.37
C GLY A 190 6.31 -6.43 3.47
N VAL A 191 5.84 -6.70 4.69
CA VAL A 191 4.58 -7.43 4.96
C VAL A 191 3.39 -6.87 4.16
N PRO A 192 3.16 -5.54 4.07
CA PRO A 192 2.06 -5.00 3.26
C PRO A 192 2.21 -5.28 1.75
N ASN A 193 3.43 -5.50 1.28
CA ASN A 193 3.77 -5.56 -0.15
C ASN A 193 3.89 -6.99 -0.70
N LEU A 194 3.92 -8.02 0.17
CA LEU A 194 3.95 -9.43 -0.24
C LEU A 194 2.73 -9.84 -1.11
N SER A 195 1.67 -9.04 -1.09
CA SER A 195 0.44 -9.23 -1.86
C SER A 195 0.29 -8.31 -3.07
N LEU A 196 1.31 -7.48 -3.40
CA LEU A 196 1.28 -6.62 -4.59
C LEU A 196 1.38 -7.45 -5.88
N ARG A 197 0.74 -6.97 -6.94
CA ARG A 197 0.69 -7.61 -8.27
C ARG A 197 0.68 -6.55 -9.37
N GLY A 198 1.02 -6.94 -10.60
CA GLY A 198 1.03 -6.05 -11.76
C GLY A 198 2.41 -5.48 -12.13
N PHE A 199 3.48 -5.91 -11.45
CA PHE A 199 4.85 -5.51 -11.78
C PHE A 199 5.20 -5.84 -13.24
N GLU A 200 4.75 -6.98 -13.74
CA GLU A 200 4.93 -7.44 -15.11
C GLU A 200 4.28 -6.52 -16.16
N VAL A 201 3.19 -5.84 -15.81
CA VAL A 201 2.54 -4.85 -16.69
C VAL A 201 3.40 -3.60 -16.78
N ILE A 202 4.00 -3.17 -15.67
CA ILE A 202 4.93 -2.04 -15.64
C ILE A 202 6.18 -2.36 -16.46
N ASP A 203 6.75 -3.55 -16.30
CA ASP A 203 7.90 -4.01 -17.07
C ASP A 203 7.61 -4.03 -18.58
N ALA A 204 6.45 -4.58 -18.97
CA ALA A 204 6.04 -4.66 -20.37
C ALA A 204 5.83 -3.28 -21.01
N ALA A 205 5.18 -2.36 -20.29
CA ALA A 205 5.00 -0.98 -20.75
C ALA A 205 6.35 -0.26 -20.85
N LYS A 206 7.21 -0.39 -19.85
CA LYS A 206 8.54 0.22 -19.83
C LYS A 206 9.41 -0.28 -20.98
N ALA A 207 9.50 -1.59 -21.18
CA ALA A 207 10.30 -2.18 -22.25
C ALA A 207 9.84 -1.68 -23.64
N ARG A 208 8.53 -1.51 -23.83
CA ARG A 208 7.99 -0.97 -25.09
C ARG A 208 8.29 0.52 -25.25
N ILE A 209 8.21 1.31 -24.18
CA ILE A 209 8.58 2.73 -24.21
C ILE A 209 10.06 2.91 -24.54
N GLU A 210 10.96 2.17 -23.89
CA GLU A 210 12.41 2.22 -24.17
C GLU A 210 12.72 1.91 -25.64
N LYS A 211 11.97 0.95 -26.22
CA LYS A 211 12.11 0.58 -27.64
C LYS A 211 11.59 1.67 -28.59
N GLU A 212 10.46 2.30 -28.28
CA GLU A 212 9.81 3.25 -29.19
C GLU A 212 10.34 4.69 -29.06
N CYS A 213 10.76 5.08 -27.86
CA CYS A 213 11.13 6.46 -27.54
C CYS A 213 12.64 6.66 -27.29
N GLY A 214 13.42 5.59 -27.34
CA GLY A 214 14.83 5.60 -26.92
C GLY A 214 14.96 5.47 -25.41
N SER A 215 16.20 5.24 -24.96
CA SER A 215 16.45 4.97 -23.55
C SER A 215 16.45 6.20 -22.67
N ASP A 216 16.08 5.99 -21.41
CA ASP A 216 16.17 6.99 -20.34
C ASP A 216 15.27 8.23 -20.55
N VAL A 217 14.13 8.05 -21.24
CA VAL A 217 13.19 9.16 -21.55
C VAL A 217 12.03 9.25 -20.56
N VAL A 218 11.38 8.13 -20.24
CA VAL A 218 10.18 8.09 -19.38
C VAL A 218 10.51 7.33 -18.10
N SER A 219 10.32 7.90 -16.93
CA SER A 219 10.63 7.24 -15.65
C SER A 219 9.68 6.08 -15.34
N CYS A 220 10.14 5.13 -14.55
CA CYS A 220 9.29 4.06 -14.05
C CYS A 220 8.18 4.60 -13.13
N ALA A 221 8.47 5.67 -12.37
CA ALA A 221 7.48 6.39 -11.58
C ALA A 221 6.32 6.92 -12.44
N ASP A 222 6.61 7.52 -13.61
CA ASP A 222 5.56 7.98 -14.51
C ASP A 222 4.84 6.84 -15.22
N VAL A 223 5.53 5.75 -15.60
CA VAL A 223 4.87 4.54 -16.11
C VAL A 223 3.86 3.99 -15.10
N LEU A 224 4.23 3.92 -13.82
CA LEU A 224 3.34 3.44 -12.76
C LEU A 224 2.15 4.39 -12.53
N ALA A 225 2.37 5.71 -12.51
CA ALA A 225 1.30 6.69 -12.36
C ALA A 225 0.28 6.61 -13.52
N PHE A 226 0.77 6.47 -14.76
CA PHE A 226 -0.08 6.26 -15.93
C PHE A 226 -0.84 4.93 -15.85
N ALA A 227 -0.18 3.86 -15.38
CA ALA A 227 -0.81 2.56 -15.23
C ALA A 227 -1.95 2.57 -14.19
N GLY A 228 -1.76 3.27 -13.06
CA GLY A 228 -2.81 3.47 -12.06
C GLY A 228 -4.02 4.23 -12.60
N ARG A 229 -3.79 5.30 -13.37
CA ARG A 229 -4.86 6.03 -14.09
C ARG A 229 -5.58 5.11 -15.08
N ASP A 230 -4.85 4.46 -15.97
CA ASP A 230 -5.45 3.68 -17.06
C ASP A 230 -6.19 2.44 -16.54
N ALA A 231 -5.72 1.84 -15.44
CA ALA A 231 -6.44 0.77 -14.74
C ALA A 231 -7.79 1.27 -14.20
N THR A 232 -7.79 2.42 -13.54
CA THR A 232 -9.01 3.09 -13.04
C THR A 232 -9.97 3.42 -14.18
N TYR A 233 -9.44 3.95 -15.29
CA TYR A 233 -10.21 4.27 -16.49
C TYR A 233 -10.92 3.02 -17.05
N PHE A 234 -10.22 1.90 -17.23
CA PHE A 234 -10.86 0.71 -17.75
C PHE A 234 -11.88 0.09 -16.79
N LEU A 235 -11.58 0.05 -15.49
CA LEU A 235 -12.48 -0.53 -14.48
C LEU A 235 -13.72 0.35 -14.21
N SER A 236 -13.67 1.65 -14.49
CA SER A 236 -14.82 2.55 -14.41
C SER A 236 -15.67 2.58 -15.69
N ASN A 237 -15.50 1.60 -16.59
CA ASN A 237 -16.10 1.63 -17.92
C ASN A 237 -15.81 2.95 -18.67
N LYS A 238 -14.55 3.40 -18.59
CA LYS A 238 -14.01 4.58 -19.26
C LYS A 238 -14.53 5.93 -18.74
N LYS A 239 -15.08 5.97 -17.52
CA LYS A 239 -15.63 7.20 -16.91
C LYS A 239 -14.61 8.00 -16.10
N VAL A 240 -13.75 7.30 -15.37
CA VAL A 240 -12.72 7.91 -14.52
C VAL A 240 -11.43 8.03 -15.31
N TYR A 241 -11.37 9.05 -16.17
CA TYR A 241 -10.13 9.50 -16.82
C TYR A 241 -9.71 10.84 -16.21
N PHE A 242 -8.42 10.98 -15.92
CA PHE A 242 -7.83 12.23 -15.44
C PHE A 242 -6.47 12.46 -16.06
N ASN A 243 -6.15 13.72 -16.32
CA ASN A 243 -4.84 14.10 -16.86
C ASN A 243 -3.79 13.96 -15.76
N MET A 244 -3.16 12.79 -15.72
CA MET A 244 -2.07 12.52 -14.79
C MET A 244 -0.85 13.35 -15.19
N THR A 245 -0.37 14.21 -14.28
CA THR A 245 0.87 14.94 -14.48
C THR A 245 2.05 13.97 -14.49
N ALA A 246 3.11 14.32 -15.22
CA ALA A 246 4.35 13.56 -15.32
C ALA A 246 5.57 14.48 -15.20
N GLY A 247 6.77 13.90 -15.18
CA GLY A 247 8.04 14.55 -14.84
C GLY A 247 8.70 13.97 -13.59
N ARG A 248 8.23 12.82 -13.11
CA ARG A 248 8.82 12.13 -11.94
C ARG A 248 10.15 11.51 -12.33
N TYR A 249 11.06 11.41 -11.37
CA TYR A 249 12.31 10.68 -11.46
C TYR A 249 12.26 9.47 -10.52
N ASP A 250 13.04 8.45 -10.86
CA ASP A 250 13.11 7.21 -10.12
C ASP A 250 14.08 7.33 -8.93
N GLY A 251 13.64 6.89 -7.76
CA GLY A 251 14.47 6.72 -6.58
C GLY A 251 15.45 5.56 -6.74
N LEU A 252 16.59 5.65 -6.03
CA LEU A 252 17.68 4.65 -6.13
C LEU A 252 17.68 3.60 -5.01
N VAL A 253 16.78 3.73 -4.04
CA VAL A 253 16.76 2.88 -2.85
C VAL A 253 15.34 2.42 -2.55
N SER A 254 15.24 1.24 -1.94
CA SER A 254 13.98 0.64 -1.50
C SER A 254 14.25 -0.13 -0.22
N PHE A 255 13.45 0.09 0.82
CA PHE A 255 13.69 -0.50 2.13
C PHE A 255 12.44 -1.14 2.71
N MET A 256 12.53 -2.44 3.01
CA MET A 256 11.46 -3.23 3.61
C MET A 256 10.88 -2.59 4.88
N ASN A 257 11.74 -2.02 5.74
CA ASN A 257 11.36 -1.47 7.03
C ASN A 257 10.58 -0.14 6.94
N GLU A 258 10.53 0.49 5.76
CA GLU A 258 9.75 1.71 5.53
C GLU A 258 8.29 1.41 5.20
N THR A 259 7.94 0.17 4.88
CA THR A 259 6.56 -0.20 4.50
C THR A 259 5.57 -0.09 5.67
N LEU A 260 5.88 -0.66 6.84
CA LEU A 260 4.99 -0.64 8.01
C LEU A 260 4.70 0.75 8.61
N PRO A 261 5.68 1.66 8.76
CA PRO A 261 5.39 3.00 9.29
C PRO A 261 4.62 3.89 8.31
N ASN A 262 4.71 3.63 7.01
CA ASN A 262 4.14 4.50 5.99
C ASN A 262 2.83 3.98 5.37
N LEU A 263 2.59 2.67 5.36
CA LEU A 263 1.38 2.10 4.77
C LEU A 263 0.31 1.85 5.86
N PRO A 264 -0.93 2.35 5.68
CA PRO A 264 -1.98 2.14 6.64
C PRO A 264 -2.37 0.65 6.69
N PRO A 265 -2.47 0.03 7.88
CA PRO A 265 -2.90 -1.35 8.01
C PRO A 265 -4.42 -1.49 7.80
N PRO A 266 -4.90 -2.68 7.40
CA PRO A 266 -6.34 -2.95 7.23
C PRO A 266 -7.13 -2.92 8.55
N PHE A 267 -6.44 -2.94 9.69
CA PHE A 267 -7.03 -2.84 11.03
C PHE A 267 -6.88 -1.44 11.66
N GLY A 268 -6.47 -0.43 10.87
CA GLY A 268 -6.21 0.92 11.37
C GLY A 268 -7.47 1.64 11.87
N THR A 269 -7.36 2.36 12.98
CA THR A 269 -8.43 3.23 13.47
C THR A 269 -8.57 4.49 12.61
N VAL A 270 -9.72 5.16 12.63
CA VAL A 270 -9.94 6.38 11.83
C VAL A 270 -8.90 7.46 12.11
N ASP A 271 -8.45 7.61 13.36
CA ASP A 271 -7.42 8.58 13.73
C ASP A 271 -6.03 8.19 13.18
N GLN A 272 -5.69 6.90 13.18
CA GLN A 272 -4.46 6.40 12.57
C GLN A 272 -4.47 6.62 11.05
N LEU A 273 -5.60 6.36 10.39
CA LEU A 273 -5.76 6.58 8.96
C LEU A 273 -5.62 8.07 8.62
N LYS A 274 -6.31 8.95 9.37
CA LYS A 274 -6.21 10.41 9.20
C LYS A 274 -4.77 10.90 9.38
N ALA A 275 -4.08 10.44 10.42
CA ALA A 275 -2.69 10.82 10.69
C ALA A 275 -1.76 10.35 9.56
N ASN A 276 -1.94 9.12 9.07
CA ASN A 276 -1.15 8.57 7.98
C ASN A 276 -1.34 9.38 6.68
N PHE A 277 -2.57 9.66 6.26
CA PHE A 277 -2.83 10.46 5.05
C PHE A 277 -2.39 11.92 5.21
N ALA A 278 -2.60 12.52 6.38
CA ALA A 278 -2.14 13.88 6.67
C ALA A 278 -0.61 14.00 6.61
N SER A 279 0.13 12.95 6.99
CA SER A 279 1.60 12.92 6.85
C SER A 279 2.08 13.00 5.40
N LYS A 280 1.21 12.65 4.45
CA LYS A 280 1.42 12.74 3.00
C LYS A 280 0.75 13.97 2.38
N GLY A 281 0.26 14.89 3.21
CA GLY A 281 -0.39 16.13 2.76
C GLY A 281 -1.81 15.93 2.22
N LEU A 282 -2.44 14.79 2.48
CA LEU A 282 -3.82 14.50 2.09
C LEU A 282 -4.80 14.77 3.25
N THR A 283 -5.95 15.32 2.91
CA THR A 283 -7.03 15.61 3.86
C THR A 283 -7.82 14.36 4.23
N ALA A 284 -8.63 14.44 5.30
CA ALA A 284 -9.54 13.36 5.67
C ALA A 284 -10.59 13.06 4.59
N ASP A 285 -11.04 14.06 3.83
CA ASP A 285 -11.97 13.84 2.71
C ASP A 285 -11.29 13.14 1.53
N GLU A 286 -10.04 13.48 1.22
CA GLU A 286 -9.23 12.77 0.21
C GLU A 286 -8.94 11.34 0.66
N MET A 287 -8.67 11.10 1.96
CA MET A 287 -8.54 9.76 2.54
C MET A 287 -9.80 8.93 2.29
N VAL A 288 -10.99 9.41 2.69
CA VAL A 288 -12.26 8.70 2.49
C VAL A 288 -12.55 8.49 1.00
N THR A 289 -12.19 9.46 0.16
CA THR A 289 -12.36 9.37 -1.31
C THR A 289 -11.46 8.28 -1.89
N LEU A 290 -10.19 8.22 -1.50
CA LEU A 290 -9.23 7.21 -1.98
C LEU A 290 -9.52 5.81 -1.45
N SER A 291 -10.10 5.67 -0.25
CA SER A 291 -10.61 4.38 0.25
C SER A 291 -11.64 3.76 -0.70
N GLY A 292 -12.32 4.56 -1.53
CA GLY A 292 -13.21 4.07 -2.59
C GLY A 292 -12.55 3.14 -3.61
N ALA A 293 -11.22 3.13 -3.70
CA ALA A 293 -10.49 2.16 -4.53
C ALA A 293 -10.73 0.69 -4.12
N HIS A 294 -11.15 0.44 -2.86
CA HIS A 294 -11.56 -0.89 -2.38
C HIS A 294 -12.85 -1.41 -3.01
N THR A 295 -13.50 -0.64 -3.90
CA THR A 295 -14.62 -1.11 -4.73
C THR A 295 -14.20 -2.18 -5.76
N VAL A 296 -12.90 -2.40 -5.98
CA VAL A 296 -12.37 -3.42 -6.89
C VAL A 296 -11.25 -4.23 -6.25
N GLY A 297 -11.03 -5.43 -6.79
CA GLY A 297 -9.91 -6.28 -6.40
C GLY A 297 -10.27 -7.31 -5.35
N ILE A 298 -9.24 -7.90 -4.75
CA ILE A 298 -9.38 -9.00 -3.80
C ILE A 298 -8.56 -8.72 -2.55
N SER A 299 -8.89 -9.43 -1.48
CA SER A 299 -8.13 -9.47 -0.24
C SER A 299 -7.86 -10.89 0.18
N HIS A 300 -6.71 -11.12 0.79
CA HIS A 300 -6.50 -12.31 1.61
C HIS A 300 -7.38 -12.26 2.88
N CYS A 301 -7.82 -13.42 3.34
CA CYS A 301 -8.62 -13.56 4.56
C CYS A 301 -7.85 -13.09 5.80
N SER A 302 -6.54 -13.33 5.86
CA SER A 302 -5.68 -12.86 6.95
C SER A 302 -5.69 -11.34 7.16
N SER A 303 -6.07 -10.56 6.15
CA SER A 303 -6.11 -9.09 6.23
C SER A 303 -7.27 -8.57 7.10
N PHE A 304 -8.31 -9.37 7.33
CA PHE A 304 -9.48 -9.01 8.16
C PHE A 304 -9.91 -10.10 9.15
N ASN A 305 -9.20 -11.21 9.20
CA ASN A 305 -9.44 -12.31 10.12
C ASN A 305 -8.09 -12.89 10.57
N SER A 306 -7.48 -12.26 11.57
CA SER A 306 -6.17 -12.59 12.14
C SER A 306 -6.07 -12.17 13.60
N SER A 307 -4.89 -12.29 14.22
CA SER A 307 -4.66 -11.81 15.59
C SER A 307 -4.80 -10.29 15.75
N PHE A 308 -4.85 -9.53 14.66
CA PHE A 308 -4.96 -8.07 14.66
C PHE A 308 -6.33 -7.56 14.18
N SER A 309 -7.18 -8.45 13.66
CA SER A 309 -8.48 -8.10 13.09
C SER A 309 -9.44 -9.26 13.27
N ASP A 310 -10.59 -9.01 13.88
CA ASP A 310 -11.58 -10.04 14.23
C ASP A 310 -12.93 -9.76 13.53
N ARG A 311 -12.89 -9.30 12.27
CA ARG A 311 -14.11 -8.91 11.53
C ARG A 311 -15.09 -10.05 11.30
N LEU A 312 -14.64 -11.31 11.42
CA LEU A 312 -15.48 -12.50 11.29
C LEU A 312 -16.01 -13.05 12.63
N ASN A 313 -15.82 -12.32 13.74
CA ASN A 313 -16.42 -12.67 15.02
C ASN A 313 -17.80 -12.01 15.19
N PRO A 314 -18.89 -12.81 15.29
CA PRO A 314 -20.26 -12.30 15.39
C PRO A 314 -20.55 -11.58 16.72
N SER A 315 -19.68 -11.67 17.71
CA SER A 315 -19.87 -11.02 19.02
C SER A 315 -19.28 -9.61 19.08
N THR A 316 -18.35 -9.28 18.18
CA THR A 316 -17.54 -8.06 18.24
C THR A 316 -17.58 -7.25 16.95
N SER A 317 -17.82 -7.89 15.81
CA SER A 317 -17.86 -7.23 14.51
C SER A 317 -19.22 -6.59 14.23
N ASP A 318 -19.19 -5.44 13.58
CA ASP A 318 -20.36 -4.73 13.06
C ASP A 318 -20.84 -5.25 11.70
N MET A 319 -20.12 -6.20 11.11
CA MET A 319 -20.33 -6.68 9.75
C MET A 319 -21.73 -7.30 9.57
N ASP A 320 -22.34 -7.05 8.40
CA ASP A 320 -23.59 -7.67 7.99
C ASP A 320 -23.55 -9.21 8.20
N PRO A 321 -24.51 -9.79 8.93
CA PRO A 321 -24.46 -11.21 9.28
C PRO A 321 -24.45 -12.16 8.08
N THR A 322 -25.07 -11.77 6.96
CA THR A 322 -25.13 -12.59 5.75
C THR A 322 -23.78 -12.58 5.04
N LEU A 323 -23.16 -11.40 4.90
CA LEU A 323 -21.79 -11.29 4.40
C LEU A 323 -20.83 -12.08 5.30
N MET A 324 -20.90 -11.90 6.62
CA MET A 324 -20.04 -12.60 7.57
C MET A 324 -20.15 -14.12 7.43
N SER A 325 -21.37 -14.66 7.33
CA SER A 325 -21.57 -16.10 7.13
C SER A 325 -20.93 -16.58 5.84
N SER A 326 -21.05 -15.81 4.75
CA SER A 326 -20.44 -16.15 3.45
C SER A 326 -18.91 -16.12 3.52
N LEU A 327 -18.33 -15.09 4.15
CA LEU A 327 -16.87 -14.95 4.30
C LEU A 327 -16.29 -16.01 5.21
N ARG A 328 -16.98 -16.40 6.30
CA ARG A 328 -16.55 -17.51 7.15
C ARG A 328 -16.45 -18.82 6.39
N GLU A 329 -17.29 -19.06 5.38
CA GLU A 329 -17.16 -20.23 4.51
C GLU A 329 -15.96 -20.09 3.55
N GLN A 330 -15.85 -18.95 2.86
CA GLN A 330 -14.77 -18.72 1.88
C GLN A 330 -13.38 -18.69 2.52
N CYS A 331 -13.28 -18.23 3.77
CA CYS A 331 -12.04 -18.16 4.52
C CYS A 331 -11.69 -19.45 5.28
N LYS A 332 -12.51 -20.51 5.19
CA LYS A 332 -12.10 -21.83 5.69
C LYS A 332 -10.94 -22.36 4.89
N SER A 333 -9.96 -22.91 5.59
CA SER A 333 -8.78 -23.48 5.00
C SER A 333 -8.38 -24.76 5.71
N ASP A 334 -8.61 -25.89 5.04
CA ASP A 334 -8.30 -27.21 5.61
C ASP A 334 -6.80 -27.52 5.64
N ASN A 335 -6.00 -26.74 4.89
CA ASN A 335 -4.56 -26.93 4.75
C ASN A 335 -3.74 -25.70 5.20
N GLY A 336 -4.39 -24.69 5.80
CA GLY A 336 -3.73 -23.47 6.25
C GLY A 336 -3.39 -22.46 5.14
N THR A 337 -3.88 -22.65 3.92
CA THR A 337 -3.84 -21.64 2.85
C THR A 337 -4.59 -20.36 3.26
N ASP A 338 -4.01 -19.21 2.96
CA ASP A 338 -4.65 -17.91 3.13
C ASP A 338 -5.50 -17.56 1.88
N ASN A 339 -6.76 -18.02 1.89
CA ASN A 339 -7.69 -17.82 0.78
C ASN A 339 -7.95 -16.34 0.49
N THR A 340 -8.40 -16.06 -0.73
CA THR A 340 -8.75 -14.70 -1.17
C THR A 340 -10.23 -14.54 -1.47
N VAL A 341 -10.78 -13.38 -1.15
CA VAL A 341 -12.17 -12.96 -1.43
C VAL A 341 -12.18 -11.63 -2.17
N VAL A 342 -13.28 -11.32 -2.87
CA VAL A 342 -13.47 -10.00 -3.48
C VAL A 342 -13.72 -8.93 -2.42
N GLN A 343 -13.21 -7.71 -2.63
CA GLN A 343 -13.41 -6.60 -1.67
C GLN A 343 -14.81 -6.00 -1.73
N ASP A 344 -15.39 -5.90 -2.93
CA ASP A 344 -16.78 -5.53 -3.16
C ASP A 344 -17.55 -6.73 -3.73
N ILE A 345 -18.49 -7.27 -2.96
CA ILE A 345 -19.30 -8.42 -3.37
C ILE A 345 -20.42 -8.06 -4.36
N GLU A 346 -20.75 -6.77 -4.48
CA GLU A 346 -21.86 -6.29 -5.33
C GLU A 346 -21.35 -5.97 -6.74
N THR A 347 -20.18 -5.35 -6.86
CA THR A 347 -19.56 -4.94 -8.14
C THR A 347 -18.04 -5.17 -8.21
N PRO A 348 -17.55 -6.42 -8.05
CA PRO A 348 -16.14 -6.74 -7.76
C PRO A 348 -15.08 -6.26 -8.77
N ASN A 349 -15.51 -5.96 -10.00
CA ASN A 349 -14.62 -5.58 -11.11
C ASN A 349 -14.96 -4.20 -11.69
N LYS A 350 -15.73 -3.38 -10.97
CA LYS A 350 -16.14 -2.04 -11.44
C LYS A 350 -15.72 -0.98 -10.43
N VAL A 351 -15.01 0.03 -10.91
CA VAL A 351 -14.74 1.25 -10.14
C VAL A 351 -16.03 2.09 -10.16
N ASP A 352 -16.75 2.08 -9.04
CA ASP A 352 -17.93 2.91 -8.80
C ASP A 352 -18.11 3.19 -7.30
N ASN A 353 -19.15 3.94 -6.94
CA ASN A 353 -19.41 4.31 -5.55
C ASN A 353 -20.08 3.22 -4.69
N LYS A 354 -20.17 1.97 -5.18
CA LYS A 354 -20.78 0.87 -4.44
C LYS A 354 -20.06 0.58 -3.13
N TYR A 355 -18.74 0.75 -3.08
CA TYR A 355 -17.96 0.69 -1.85
C TYR A 355 -18.62 1.48 -0.70
N TYR A 356 -19.02 2.74 -0.91
CA TYR A 356 -19.61 3.55 0.16
C TYR A 356 -21.00 3.06 0.58
N LYS A 357 -21.78 2.54 -0.37
CA LYS A 357 -23.08 1.90 -0.05
C LYS A 357 -22.86 0.63 0.78
N ASN A 358 -21.78 -0.09 0.52
CA ASN A 358 -21.38 -1.24 1.31
C ASN A 358 -20.91 -0.83 2.70
N VAL A 359 -20.11 0.24 2.85
CA VAL A 359 -19.72 0.79 4.16
C VAL A 359 -20.97 1.11 4.99
N LEU A 360 -21.94 1.82 4.41
CA LEU A 360 -23.20 2.17 5.09
C LEU A 360 -24.07 0.96 5.45
N SER A 361 -23.91 -0.14 4.73
CA SER A 361 -24.63 -1.39 4.96
C SER A 361 -23.82 -2.41 5.76
N HIS A 362 -22.68 -2.00 6.34
CA HIS A 362 -21.74 -2.87 7.05
C HIS A 362 -21.25 -4.08 6.24
N LYS A 363 -21.14 -3.92 4.91
CA LYS A 363 -20.73 -4.94 3.94
C LYS A 363 -19.29 -4.74 3.45
N VAL A 364 -18.36 -4.41 4.34
CA VAL A 364 -16.94 -4.15 4.02
C VAL A 364 -16.00 -5.05 4.79
N LEU A 365 -14.86 -5.41 4.18
CA LEU A 365 -13.95 -6.42 4.72
C LEU A 365 -13.10 -5.90 5.87
N PHE A 366 -12.49 -4.72 5.75
CA PHE A 366 -11.43 -4.27 6.67
C PHE A 366 -11.95 -3.45 7.84
N ASP A 367 -11.35 -3.56 9.03
CA ASP A 367 -11.71 -2.66 10.13
C ASP A 367 -11.48 -1.20 9.74
N SER A 368 -10.46 -0.91 8.92
CA SER A 368 -10.20 0.43 8.39
C SER A 368 -11.35 0.99 7.54
N ASP A 369 -12.08 0.15 6.80
CA ASP A 369 -13.26 0.57 6.05
C ASP A 369 -14.44 0.86 6.98
N ALA A 370 -14.68 -0.02 7.97
CA ALA A 370 -15.73 0.16 8.96
C ALA A 370 -15.46 1.40 9.84
N ALA A 371 -14.19 1.64 10.17
CA ALA A 371 -13.73 2.77 10.97
C ALA A 371 -14.12 4.13 10.36
N LEU A 372 -14.34 4.22 9.04
CA LEU A 372 -14.80 5.46 8.40
C LEU A 372 -16.13 5.97 8.96
N MET A 373 -16.94 5.10 9.59
CA MET A 373 -18.21 5.45 10.22
C MET A 373 -18.07 5.94 11.68
N THR A 374 -16.87 5.95 12.25
CA THR A 374 -16.64 6.21 13.69
C THR A 374 -16.38 7.68 14.03
N ALA A 375 -16.17 8.54 13.04
CA ALA A 375 -16.03 9.99 13.22
C ALA A 375 -17.04 10.77 12.36
N ASP A 376 -17.46 11.94 12.85
CA ASP A 376 -18.53 12.73 12.21
C ASP A 376 -18.14 13.21 10.80
N ASP A 377 -16.91 13.68 10.63
CA ASP A 377 -16.39 14.18 9.35
C ASP A 377 -16.25 13.06 8.30
N THR A 378 -15.69 11.91 8.68
CA THR A 378 -15.51 10.77 7.76
C THR A 378 -16.83 10.09 7.43
N SER A 379 -17.73 9.94 8.41
CA SER A 379 -19.05 9.36 8.17
C SER A 379 -19.93 10.28 7.30
N ALA A 380 -19.80 11.60 7.43
CA ALA A 380 -20.44 12.56 6.53
C ALA A 380 -19.89 12.43 5.10
N ALA A 381 -18.57 12.29 4.93
CA ALA A 381 -17.93 12.08 3.63
C ALA A 381 -18.36 10.74 2.98
N VAL A 382 -18.46 9.65 3.74
CA VAL A 382 -18.98 8.35 3.27
C VAL A 382 -20.42 8.52 2.75
N ARG A 383 -21.30 9.17 3.53
CA ARG A 383 -22.69 9.42 3.11
C ARG A 383 -22.76 10.31 1.87
N ALA A 384 -21.86 11.27 1.71
CA ALA A 384 -21.80 12.12 0.54
C ALA A 384 -21.39 11.32 -0.71
N ASN A 385 -20.29 10.56 -0.63
CA ASN A 385 -19.77 9.76 -1.74
C ASN A 385 -20.74 8.63 -2.15
N ALA A 386 -21.58 8.12 -1.23
CA ALA A 386 -22.59 7.11 -1.54
C ALA A 386 -23.79 7.63 -2.37
N LYS A 387 -24.09 8.93 -2.34
CA LYS A 387 -25.31 9.51 -2.95
C LYS A 387 -25.24 9.54 -4.47
N ASP A 388 -24.11 10.00 -5.00
CA ASP A 388 -23.94 10.27 -6.42
C ASP A 388 -22.59 9.73 -6.88
N ASN A 389 -22.65 8.84 -7.88
CA ASN A 389 -21.46 8.20 -8.41
C ASN A 389 -20.59 9.19 -9.19
N ASP A 390 -21.19 10.09 -9.97
CA ASP A 390 -20.44 11.02 -10.82
C ASP A 390 -19.70 12.05 -9.96
N VAL A 391 -20.30 12.47 -8.84
CA VAL A 391 -19.64 13.35 -7.86
C VAL A 391 -18.46 12.66 -7.20
N TRP A 392 -18.61 11.40 -6.78
CA TRP A 392 -17.48 10.65 -6.22
C TRP A 392 -16.38 10.41 -7.26
N GLU A 393 -16.74 10.06 -8.49
CA GLU A 393 -15.77 9.86 -9.58
C GLU A 393 -14.92 11.12 -9.81
N GLU A 394 -15.51 12.31 -9.77
CA GLU A 394 -14.76 13.55 -9.91
C GLU A 394 -13.81 13.79 -8.73
N LYS A 395 -14.27 13.61 -7.49
CA LYS A 395 -13.40 13.68 -6.30
C LYS A 395 -12.27 12.67 -6.39
N PHE A 396 -12.54 11.45 -6.88
CA PHE A 396 -11.56 10.39 -7.01
C PHE A 396 -10.48 10.75 -8.04
N LYS A 397 -10.85 11.37 -9.17
CA LYS A 397 -9.88 11.90 -10.15
C LYS A 397 -8.92 12.90 -9.49
N GLU A 398 -9.46 13.88 -8.78
CA GLU A 398 -8.66 14.92 -8.11
C GLU A 398 -7.74 14.32 -7.05
N ALA A 399 -8.28 13.43 -6.20
CA ALA A 399 -7.52 12.76 -5.15
C ALA A 399 -6.40 11.86 -5.71
N MET A 400 -6.63 11.16 -6.83
CA MET A 400 -5.61 10.36 -7.49
C MET A 400 -4.49 11.22 -8.09
N VAL A 401 -4.80 12.38 -8.66
CA VAL A 401 -3.79 13.35 -9.14
C VAL A 401 -2.98 13.91 -7.97
N ARG A 402 -3.65 14.27 -6.87
CA ARG A 402 -3.01 14.71 -5.62
C ARG A 402 -2.09 13.65 -5.04
N MET A 403 -2.56 12.41 -4.92
CA MET A 403 -1.76 11.28 -4.47
C MET A 403 -0.53 11.07 -5.34
N GLY A 404 -0.70 11.17 -6.67
CA GLY A 404 0.42 11.08 -7.61
C GLY A 404 1.49 12.16 -7.45
N ALA A 405 1.22 13.21 -6.69
CA ALA A 405 2.14 14.33 -6.50
C ALA A 405 2.89 14.26 -5.16
N ILE A 406 2.68 13.20 -4.36
CA ILE A 406 3.31 13.02 -3.05
C ILE A 406 4.82 12.85 -3.22
N GLU A 407 5.59 13.74 -2.58
CA GLU A 407 7.04 13.65 -2.33
C GLU A 407 7.90 13.29 -3.57
N VAL A 408 7.40 13.64 -4.76
CA VAL A 408 7.99 13.28 -6.05
C VAL A 408 9.42 13.76 -6.17
N LYS A 409 10.23 13.00 -6.89
CA LYS A 409 11.53 13.46 -7.38
C LYS A 409 11.37 14.02 -8.78
N THR A 410 12.06 15.10 -9.09
CA THR A 410 11.96 15.80 -10.37
C THR A 410 13.33 16.06 -10.95
N ARG A 411 13.33 16.61 -12.16
CA ARG A 411 14.56 17.07 -12.82
C ARG A 411 15.32 18.12 -11.99
N ASP A 412 14.62 18.95 -11.23
CA ASP A 412 15.28 19.94 -10.37
C ASP A 412 16.06 19.26 -9.24
N ASP A 413 15.52 18.18 -8.65
CA ASP A 413 16.23 17.38 -7.65
C ASP A 413 17.50 16.77 -8.24
N PHE A 414 17.41 16.23 -9.45
CA PHE A 414 18.56 15.71 -10.18
C PHE A 414 19.64 16.79 -10.37
N PHE A 415 19.28 17.99 -10.85
CA PHE A 415 20.23 19.09 -11.04
C PHE A 415 20.79 19.66 -9.73
N ASN A 416 20.08 19.50 -8.63
CA ASN A 416 20.56 19.87 -7.29
C ASN A 416 21.40 18.76 -6.63
N GLY A 417 21.74 17.69 -7.36
CA GLY A 417 22.62 16.63 -6.88
C GLY A 417 21.92 15.53 -6.08
N ALA A 418 20.59 15.45 -6.12
CA ALA A 418 19.87 14.32 -5.56
C ALA A 418 20.21 13.04 -6.35
N ALA A 419 20.35 11.94 -5.63
CA ALA A 419 20.62 10.64 -6.22
C ALA A 419 19.30 10.05 -6.75
N VAL A 420 18.97 10.40 -8.00
CA VAL A 420 17.75 10.01 -8.73
C VAL A 420 18.08 9.76 -10.20
N GLU A 421 17.25 9.02 -10.92
CA GLU A 421 17.52 8.72 -12.33
C GLU A 421 16.25 8.48 -13.18
N ILE A 422 16.44 8.15 -14.45
CA ILE A 422 15.40 7.52 -15.27
C ILE A 422 15.91 6.10 -15.55
N ARG A 423 15.31 5.09 -14.90
CA ARG A 423 15.74 3.69 -15.03
C ARG A 423 15.40 3.14 -16.40
N ARG A 424 16.26 2.29 -16.98
CA ARG A 424 15.95 1.52 -18.20
C ARG A 424 15.09 0.29 -17.89
N ASN A 425 15.34 -0.31 -16.75
CA ASN A 425 14.61 -1.45 -16.21
C ASN A 425 14.08 -1.08 -14.83
N CYS A 426 12.76 -1.15 -14.63
CA CYS A 426 12.13 -0.72 -13.38
C CYS A 426 12.50 -1.57 -12.15
N ARG A 427 13.18 -2.70 -12.33
CA ARG A 427 13.56 -3.59 -11.24
C ARG A 427 14.93 -3.32 -10.65
N ILE A 428 15.78 -2.56 -11.33
CA ILE A 428 17.17 -2.35 -10.93
C ILE A 428 17.59 -0.90 -11.17
N VAL A 429 18.49 -0.40 -10.33
CA VAL A 429 19.19 0.87 -10.56
C VAL A 429 20.12 0.73 -11.77
N ASN A 430 20.26 1.78 -12.58
CA ASN A 430 21.18 1.72 -13.71
C ASN A 430 22.64 1.59 -13.23
N SER A 431 23.41 0.73 -13.90
CA SER A 431 24.86 0.66 -13.76
C SER A 431 25.53 1.53 -14.82
N TYR A 432 26.40 2.46 -14.42
CA TYR A 432 27.17 3.33 -15.31
C TYR A 432 28.62 2.89 -15.45
#